data_AF-A0A847PAI0-F1
#
_entry.id   AF-A0A847PAI0-F1
#
_cell.length_a   1.000
_cell.length_b   1.000
_cell.length_c   1.000
_cell.angle_alpha   90.00
_cell.angle_beta   90.00
_cell.angle_gamma   90.00
#
_symmetry.space_group_name_H-M   'P 1'
#
loop_
_entity.id
_entity.type
_entity.pdbx_description
1 polymer ?
#
loop_
_entity_poly.entity_id
_entity_poly.type
_entity_poly.pdbx_seq_one_letter_code
_entity_poly.pdbx_strand_id
1 'polypeptide(L)'
;MLGKVFCVTLLFLFFLAPLPFLAEAADFEFRGSIEPQTPVEHLLAFYLEKFSPETLKLTIAEQPDETGRFRDIFMDLSGVNIDEIRLDTLTFRMHDVQFNAPENWAQGNVECLEALQTYALCHITEEDINRGLAEKTFGRGRGDHWKKIALEIHPEGLKGRGVYLAKVLFVTLDILIEVDSELEIIKNRELWLKDPEVRINRLDLPDYITWKALKQIQPLLDLNRVPFPLNLHSIELQKGAATLSTRLLPKPIPDGISYSYKAE
;
A
#
# COMPACT_ATOMS: atom_id res chain seq x y z
N MET A 1 -61.19 -47.23 56.76
CA MET A 1 -60.75 -45.82 56.65
C MET A 1 -59.23 -45.82 56.54
N LEU A 2 -58.69 -45.56 55.35
CA LEU A 2 -57.25 -45.37 55.11
C LEU A 2 -57.13 -44.21 54.13
N GLY A 3 -56.82 -43.01 54.63
CA GLY A 3 -56.64 -41.80 53.83
C GLY A 3 -55.21 -41.71 53.33
N LYS A 4 -55.02 -41.72 52.01
CA LYS A 4 -53.73 -41.51 51.34
C LYS A 4 -53.45 -40.01 51.19
N VAL A 5 -52.25 -39.62 51.62
CA VAL A 5 -51.62 -38.31 51.39
C VAL A 5 -51.29 -38.17 49.90
N PHE A 6 -51.73 -37.09 49.27
CA PHE A 6 -51.32 -36.71 47.91
C PHE A 6 -50.23 -35.64 48.03
N CYS A 7 -48.99 -36.02 47.69
CA CYS A 7 -47.86 -35.12 47.55
C CYS A 7 -47.72 -34.81 46.05
N VAL A 8 -48.05 -33.59 45.63
CA VAL A 8 -47.86 -33.14 44.24
C VAL A 8 -46.49 -32.49 44.15
N THR A 9 -45.54 -33.22 43.54
CA THR A 9 -44.20 -32.70 43.23
C THR A 9 -44.28 -31.97 41.89
N LEU A 10 -44.05 -30.65 41.91
CA LEU A 10 -43.98 -29.80 40.72
C LEU A 10 -42.59 -29.96 40.08
N LEU A 11 -42.53 -30.57 38.89
CA LEU A 11 -41.29 -30.76 38.13
C LEU A 11 -41.05 -29.52 37.24
N PHE A 12 -40.09 -28.67 37.60
CA PHE A 12 -39.65 -27.55 36.77
C PHE A 12 -38.69 -28.07 35.68
N LEU A 13 -39.16 -28.14 34.44
CA LEU A 13 -38.34 -28.40 33.25
C LEU A 13 -37.61 -27.09 32.86
N PHE A 14 -36.31 -27.03 33.16
CA PHE A 14 -35.41 -26.02 32.59
C PHE A 14 -35.17 -26.32 31.11
N PHE A 15 -35.81 -25.56 30.23
CA PHE A 15 -35.39 -25.44 28.82
C PHE A 15 -34.08 -24.64 28.77
N LEU A 16 -32.94 -25.32 28.64
CA LEU A 16 -31.70 -24.69 28.18
C LEU A 16 -31.86 -24.42 26.66
N ALA A 17 -32.16 -23.18 26.30
CA ALA A 17 -31.96 -22.72 24.93
C ALA A 17 -30.44 -22.50 24.72
N PRO A 18 -29.83 -23.00 23.62
CA PRO A 18 -28.46 -22.63 23.29
C PRO A 18 -28.45 -21.15 22.89
N LEU A 19 -27.71 -20.34 23.64
CA LEU A 19 -27.43 -18.95 23.26
C LEU A 19 -26.60 -18.96 21.97
N PRO A 20 -26.97 -18.19 20.94
CA PRO A 20 -26.09 -17.98 19.80
C PRO A 20 -24.85 -17.22 20.30
N PHE A 21 -23.67 -17.82 20.10
CA PHE A 21 -22.40 -17.14 20.25
C PHE A 21 -22.34 -16.06 19.15
N LEU A 22 -22.81 -14.85 19.46
CA LEU A 22 -22.46 -13.67 18.68
C LEU A 22 -20.97 -13.46 18.92
N ALA A 23 -20.14 -13.81 17.94
CA ALA A 23 -18.75 -13.39 17.93
C ALA A 23 -18.75 -11.87 17.86
N GLU A 24 -18.57 -11.22 19.01
CA GLU A 24 -18.25 -9.81 19.08
C GLU A 24 -16.98 -9.61 18.25
N ALA A 25 -17.04 -8.73 17.24
CA ALA A 25 -15.86 -8.36 16.47
C ALA A 25 -14.81 -7.86 17.46
N ALA A 26 -13.75 -8.65 17.64
CA ALA A 26 -12.69 -8.29 18.56
C ALA A 26 -11.84 -7.21 17.88
N ASP A 27 -11.86 -6.02 18.46
CA ASP A 27 -11.08 -4.87 18.02
C ASP A 27 -9.88 -4.68 18.94
N PHE A 28 -8.68 -4.67 18.36
CA PHE A 28 -7.41 -4.44 19.06
C PHE A 28 -6.82 -3.10 18.62
N GLU A 29 -6.31 -2.29 19.55
CA GLU A 29 -5.71 -0.99 19.26
C GLU A 29 -4.26 -0.89 19.76
N PHE A 30 -3.38 -0.37 18.90
CA PHE A 30 -1.96 -0.19 19.16
C PHE A 30 -1.52 1.24 18.85
N ARG A 31 -0.52 1.74 19.59
CA ARG A 31 0.11 3.04 19.37
C ARG A 31 1.62 2.95 19.53
N GLY A 32 2.37 3.65 18.68
CA GLY A 32 3.84 3.72 18.79
C GLY A 32 4.53 2.42 18.36
N SER A 33 5.25 1.78 19.28
CA SER A 33 5.87 0.46 19.05
C SER A 33 4.95 -0.67 19.51
N ILE A 34 4.98 -1.79 18.80
CA ILE A 34 4.22 -3.00 19.18
C ILE A 34 5.16 -4.13 19.58
N GLU A 35 4.80 -4.87 20.63
CA GLU A 35 5.46 -6.11 21.07
C GLU A 35 4.57 -7.30 20.68
N PRO A 36 4.71 -7.85 19.47
CA PRO A 36 3.76 -8.83 18.95
C PRO A 36 3.77 -10.15 19.74
N GLN A 37 2.58 -10.62 20.13
CA GLN A 37 2.37 -11.85 20.90
C GLN A 37 1.62 -12.92 20.11
N THR A 38 0.86 -12.53 19.09
CA THR A 38 0.06 -13.44 18.26
C THR A 38 0.59 -13.47 16.83
N PRO A 39 0.31 -14.53 16.04
CA PRO A 39 0.64 -14.56 14.62
C PRO A 39 0.18 -13.30 13.87
N VAL A 40 -1.05 -12.83 14.14
CA VAL A 40 -1.60 -11.66 13.47
C VAL A 40 -0.88 -10.37 13.88
N GLU A 41 -0.46 -10.24 15.14
CA GLU A 41 0.37 -9.11 15.56
C GLU A 41 1.77 -9.13 14.94
N HIS A 42 2.36 -10.31 14.71
CA HIS A 42 3.61 -10.41 13.96
C HIS A 42 3.42 -10.00 12.49
N LEU A 43 2.30 -10.38 11.86
CA LEU A 43 1.95 -9.93 10.53
C LEU A 43 1.74 -8.40 10.49
N LEU A 44 1.05 -7.85 11.50
CA LEU A 44 0.89 -6.41 11.66
C LEU A 44 2.27 -5.72 11.76
N ALA A 45 3.15 -6.21 12.64
CA ALA A 45 4.50 -5.68 12.83
C ALA A 45 5.33 -5.70 11.54
N PHE A 46 5.21 -6.77 10.76
CA PHE A 46 5.84 -6.87 9.46
C PHE A 46 5.40 -5.73 8.52
N TYR A 47 4.10 -5.46 8.41
CA TYR A 47 3.62 -4.37 7.56
C TYR A 47 3.97 -2.98 8.11
N LEU A 48 4.03 -2.81 9.43
CA LEU A 48 4.54 -1.57 10.04
C LEU A 48 6.01 -1.34 9.67
N GLU A 49 6.85 -2.37 9.70
CA GLU A 49 8.26 -2.26 9.27
C GLU A 49 8.37 -1.94 7.78
N LYS A 50 7.61 -2.64 6.93
CA LYS A 50 7.73 -2.48 5.47
C LYS A 50 7.20 -1.17 4.94
N PHE A 51 6.15 -0.64 5.56
CA PHE A 51 5.45 0.55 5.06
C PHE A 51 5.66 1.80 5.92
N SER A 52 6.06 1.66 7.18
CA SER A 52 6.14 2.78 8.14
C SER A 52 4.92 3.72 8.06
N PRO A 53 3.69 3.19 8.17
CA PRO A 53 2.47 3.96 7.97
C PRO A 53 2.17 4.89 9.15
N GLU A 54 1.42 5.96 8.90
CA GLU A 54 0.84 6.81 9.95
C GLU A 54 -0.30 6.10 10.67
N THR A 55 -1.13 5.38 9.90
CA THR A 55 -2.20 4.53 10.43
C THR A 55 -2.30 3.25 9.62
N LEU A 56 -2.69 2.16 10.28
CA LEU A 56 -2.93 0.87 9.65
C LEU A 56 -4.14 0.21 10.34
N LYS A 57 -5.15 -0.17 9.55
CA LYS A 57 -6.22 -1.06 9.98
C LYS A 57 -6.12 -2.37 9.23
N LEU A 58 -5.90 -3.46 9.96
CA LEU A 58 -5.90 -4.83 9.47
C LEU A 58 -7.19 -5.49 9.93
N THR A 59 -7.95 -6.06 8.99
CA THR A 59 -9.11 -6.89 9.30
C THR A 59 -8.90 -8.27 8.69
N ILE A 60 -9.09 -9.31 9.48
CA ILE A 60 -9.03 -10.72 9.03
C ILE A 60 -10.39 -11.38 9.24
N ALA A 61 -10.76 -12.28 8.34
CA ALA A 61 -12.00 -13.04 8.51
C ALA A 61 -11.88 -14.13 9.60
N GLU A 62 -10.67 -14.65 9.82
CA GLU A 62 -10.35 -15.63 10.86
C GLU A 62 -8.83 -15.65 11.12
N GLN A 63 -8.42 -16.29 12.22
CA GLN A 63 -7.01 -16.56 12.50
C GLN A 63 -6.37 -17.42 11.40
N PRO A 64 -5.07 -17.26 11.13
CA PRO A 64 -4.39 -18.11 10.16
C PRO A 64 -4.34 -19.57 10.64
N ASP A 65 -4.30 -20.50 9.69
CA ASP A 65 -3.99 -21.89 10.02
C ASP A 65 -2.50 -22.08 10.35
N GLU A 66 -2.13 -23.30 10.74
CA GLU A 66 -0.75 -23.67 11.10
C GLU A 66 0.24 -23.49 9.93
N THR A 67 -0.25 -23.43 8.69
CA THR A 67 0.60 -23.21 7.50
C THR A 67 0.83 -21.74 7.21
N GLY A 68 0.07 -20.83 7.84
CA GLY A 68 0.13 -19.39 7.59
C GLY A 68 -0.88 -18.92 6.55
N ARG A 69 -1.90 -19.73 6.26
CA ARG A 69 -2.95 -19.39 5.29
C ARG A 69 -4.04 -18.57 5.93
N PHE A 70 -4.46 -17.51 5.24
CA PHE A 70 -5.66 -16.76 5.58
C PHE A 70 -6.68 -16.85 4.44
N ARG A 71 -7.96 -17.04 4.79
CA ARG A 71 -9.05 -16.99 3.83
C ARG A 71 -9.25 -15.59 3.25
N ASP A 72 -9.15 -14.56 4.09
CA ASP A 72 -9.39 -13.18 3.69
C ASP A 72 -8.68 -12.20 4.62
N ILE A 73 -7.91 -11.29 4.02
CA ILE A 73 -7.25 -10.19 4.70
C ILE A 73 -7.63 -8.90 4.00
N PHE A 74 -8.06 -7.91 4.76
CA PHE A 74 -8.24 -6.53 4.30
C PHE A 74 -7.30 -5.63 5.10
N MET A 75 -6.61 -4.71 4.42
CA MET A 75 -5.78 -3.72 5.06
C MET A 75 -6.05 -2.34 4.47
N ASP A 76 -6.15 -1.35 5.35
CA ASP A 76 -6.29 0.05 5.00
C ASP A 76 -5.21 0.86 5.71
N LEU A 77 -4.34 1.50 4.94
CA LEU A 77 -3.19 2.23 5.45
C LEU A 77 -3.22 3.67 4.98
N SER A 78 -2.77 4.59 5.83
CA SER A 78 -2.50 5.99 5.47
C SER A 78 -1.05 6.37 5.72
N GLY A 79 -0.50 7.22 4.85
CA GLY A 79 0.87 7.73 4.96
C GLY A 79 1.93 6.64 4.83
N VAL A 80 1.81 5.80 3.80
CA VAL A 80 2.67 4.62 3.58
C VAL A 80 3.89 4.98 2.77
N ASN A 81 5.09 4.63 3.21
CA ASN A 81 6.32 4.82 2.44
C ASN A 81 6.66 3.59 1.59
N ILE A 82 6.76 3.78 0.27
CA ILE A 82 7.19 2.77 -0.70
C ILE A 82 8.22 3.40 -1.63
N ASP A 83 9.42 2.83 -1.67
CA ASP A 83 10.49 3.26 -2.59
C ASP A 83 10.75 4.78 -2.54
N GLU A 84 10.95 5.32 -1.32
CA GLU A 84 11.21 6.75 -1.07
C GLU A 84 10.03 7.68 -1.46
N ILE A 85 8.84 7.12 -1.68
CA ILE A 85 7.62 7.86 -1.99
C ILE A 85 6.57 7.52 -0.93
N ARG A 86 6.03 8.56 -0.30
CA ARG A 86 4.85 8.43 0.56
C ARG A 86 3.62 8.26 -0.33
N LEU A 87 2.75 7.34 0.00
CA LEU A 87 1.40 7.25 -0.53
C LEU A 87 0.47 7.84 0.51
N ASP A 88 -0.52 8.61 0.05
CA ASP A 88 -1.54 9.14 0.95
C ASP A 88 -2.35 8.00 1.55
N THR A 89 -2.84 7.10 0.70
CA THR A 89 -3.49 5.86 1.14
C THR A 89 -3.06 4.66 0.30
N LEU A 90 -3.03 3.51 0.96
CA LEU A 90 -2.92 2.20 0.33
C LEU A 90 -3.94 1.28 1.00
N THR A 91 -4.96 0.89 0.26
CA THR A 91 -5.94 -0.10 0.70
C THR A 91 -5.78 -1.36 -0.14
N PHE A 92 -5.78 -2.53 0.47
CA PHE A 92 -5.79 -3.80 -0.26
C PHE A 92 -6.59 -4.89 0.43
N ARG A 93 -7.04 -5.86 -0.36
CA ARG A 93 -7.67 -7.08 0.11
C ARG A 93 -7.06 -8.27 -0.61
N MET A 94 -6.70 -9.31 0.13
CA MET A 94 -6.20 -10.56 -0.40
C MET A 94 -7.13 -11.70 -0.01
N HIS A 95 -7.59 -12.44 -1.01
CA HIS A 95 -8.33 -13.67 -0.81
C HIS A 95 -7.40 -14.86 -0.95
N ASP A 96 -7.60 -15.82 -0.05
CA ASP A 96 -6.89 -17.09 -0.02
C ASP A 96 -5.38 -16.88 -0.19
N VAL A 97 -4.80 -16.24 0.84
CA VAL A 97 -3.39 -15.85 0.85
C VAL A 97 -2.59 -16.81 1.71
N GLN A 98 -1.51 -17.30 1.12
CA GLN A 98 -0.54 -18.17 1.77
C GLN A 98 0.68 -17.35 2.16
N PHE A 99 0.94 -17.25 3.46
CA PHE A 99 2.24 -16.85 3.98
C PHE A 99 3.07 -18.09 4.32
N ASN A 100 4.34 -17.90 4.68
CA ASN A 100 5.10 -18.95 5.35
C ASN A 100 4.52 -19.25 6.75
N ALA A 101 4.90 -20.39 7.35
CA ALA A 101 4.31 -20.84 8.61
C ALA A 101 4.54 -19.85 9.78
N PRO A 102 3.53 -19.61 10.65
CA PRO A 102 3.59 -18.63 11.74
C PRO A 102 4.73 -18.81 12.74
N GLU A 103 5.23 -20.04 12.89
CA GLU A 103 6.38 -20.35 13.74
C GLU A 103 7.65 -19.56 13.36
N ASN A 104 7.75 -19.09 12.11
CA ASN A 104 8.87 -18.29 11.62
C ASN A 104 8.69 -16.78 11.81
N TRP A 105 7.46 -16.31 12.08
CA TRP A 105 7.13 -14.89 12.09
C TRP A 105 7.70 -14.16 13.30
N ALA A 106 7.85 -14.85 14.44
CA ALA A 106 8.46 -14.28 15.64
C ALA A 106 9.91 -13.83 15.45
N GLN A 107 10.59 -14.35 14.41
CA GLN A 107 11.95 -14.00 14.04
C GLN A 107 11.99 -12.90 12.96
N GLY A 108 10.83 -12.30 12.63
CA GLY A 108 10.69 -11.30 11.57
C GLY A 108 10.66 -11.88 10.15
N ASN A 109 10.68 -13.20 10.00
CA ASN A 109 10.64 -13.86 8.72
C ASN A 109 9.17 -14.09 8.29
N VAL A 110 8.50 -13.03 7.84
CA VAL A 110 7.16 -13.09 7.26
C VAL A 110 7.31 -12.94 5.74
N GLU A 111 6.77 -13.88 4.99
CA GLU A 111 6.82 -13.87 3.53
C GLU A 111 5.44 -14.25 2.96
N CYS A 112 4.90 -13.40 2.08
CA CYS A 112 3.73 -13.74 1.28
C CYS A 112 4.18 -14.61 0.11
N LEU A 113 3.79 -15.89 0.11
CA LEU A 113 4.19 -16.83 -0.93
C LEU A 113 3.29 -16.70 -2.16
N GLU A 114 1.98 -16.68 -1.95
CA GLU A 114 0.99 -16.51 -3.01
C GLU A 114 -0.33 -15.97 -2.46
N ALA A 115 -1.13 -15.40 -3.35
CA ALA A 115 -2.52 -15.03 -3.07
C ALA A 115 -3.35 -15.37 -4.29
N LEU A 116 -4.51 -16.00 -4.09
CA LEU A 116 -5.41 -16.32 -5.20
C LEU A 116 -5.86 -15.05 -5.92
N GLN A 117 -6.18 -14.01 -5.14
CA GLN A 117 -6.66 -12.74 -5.67
C GLN A 117 -6.25 -11.57 -4.76
N THR A 118 -5.67 -10.54 -5.36
CA THR A 118 -5.38 -9.26 -4.69
C THR A 118 -6.19 -8.14 -5.33
N TYR A 119 -6.87 -7.36 -4.50
CA TYR A 119 -7.47 -6.09 -4.87
C TYR A 119 -6.71 -4.97 -4.16
N ALA A 120 -6.45 -3.87 -4.86
CA ALA A 120 -5.72 -2.75 -4.32
C ALA A 120 -6.24 -1.43 -4.86
N LEU A 121 -6.16 -0.42 -4.02
CA LEU A 121 -6.42 0.98 -4.31
C LEU A 121 -5.30 1.79 -3.64
N CYS A 122 -4.61 2.58 -4.43
CA CYS A 122 -3.53 3.45 -3.98
C CYS A 122 -3.91 4.88 -4.38
N HIS A 123 -3.82 5.79 -3.42
CA HIS A 123 -3.94 7.22 -3.66
C HIS A 123 -2.59 7.88 -3.43
N ILE A 124 -2.16 8.69 -4.39
CA ILE A 124 -0.91 9.45 -4.31
C ILE A 124 -1.16 10.89 -4.71
N THR A 125 -0.62 11.81 -3.90
CA THR A 125 -0.74 13.24 -4.18
C THR A 125 0.44 13.77 -4.98
N GLU A 126 0.22 14.90 -5.64
CA GLU A 126 1.28 15.67 -6.28
C GLU A 126 2.40 16.05 -5.31
N GLU A 127 2.05 16.43 -4.08
CA GLU A 127 3.01 16.75 -3.03
C GLU A 127 3.89 15.54 -2.70
N ASP A 128 3.28 14.36 -2.56
CA ASP A 128 4.00 13.13 -2.27
C ASP A 128 4.99 12.76 -3.37
N ILE A 129 4.58 12.84 -4.65
CA ILE A 129 5.47 12.59 -5.80
C ILE A 129 6.62 13.59 -5.81
N ASN A 130 6.33 14.89 -5.64
CA ASN A 130 7.37 15.91 -5.64
C ASN A 130 8.37 15.74 -4.50
N ARG A 131 7.90 15.38 -3.30
CA ARG A 131 8.79 15.07 -2.17
C ARG A 131 9.66 13.85 -2.47
N GLY A 132 9.08 12.77 -2.97
CA GLY A 132 9.85 11.57 -3.32
C GLY A 132 10.84 11.78 -4.47
N LEU A 133 10.48 12.57 -5.49
CA LEU A 133 11.41 12.96 -6.55
C LEU A 133 12.56 13.80 -6.00
N ALA A 134 12.28 14.72 -5.07
CA ALA A 134 13.30 15.50 -4.40
C ALA A 134 14.26 14.61 -3.59
N GLU A 135 13.74 13.62 -2.86
CA GLU A 135 14.57 12.66 -2.13
C GLU A 135 15.42 11.79 -3.06
N LYS A 136 14.82 11.24 -4.13
CA LYS A 136 15.53 10.44 -5.15
C LYS A 136 16.65 11.20 -5.85
N THR A 137 16.48 12.51 -6.01
CA THR A 137 17.35 13.38 -6.81
C THR A 137 18.39 14.14 -5.99
N PHE A 138 18.02 14.57 -4.79
CA PHE A 138 18.88 15.38 -3.90
C PHE A 138 19.33 14.61 -2.66
N GLY A 139 18.86 13.37 -2.49
CA GLY A 139 19.23 12.47 -1.41
C GLY A 139 20.62 11.88 -1.56
N ARG A 140 21.10 11.24 -0.48
CA ARG A 140 22.49 10.81 -0.31
C ARG A 140 22.92 9.81 -1.41
N GLY A 141 23.65 10.30 -2.41
CA GLY A 141 24.50 9.47 -3.28
C GLY A 141 23.98 9.15 -4.68
N ARG A 142 22.86 9.72 -5.14
CA ARG A 142 22.39 9.56 -6.53
C ARG A 142 22.35 10.91 -7.27
N GLY A 143 23.47 11.21 -7.95
CA GLY A 143 23.59 12.15 -9.08
C GLY A 143 23.03 13.57 -8.91
N ASP A 144 23.93 14.55 -8.73
CA ASP A 144 23.66 16.01 -8.74
C ASP A 144 23.19 16.58 -10.11
N HIS A 145 22.53 15.76 -10.92
CA HIS A 145 22.19 16.05 -12.30
C HIS A 145 20.87 16.80 -12.45
N TRP A 146 20.06 16.92 -11.42
CA TRP A 146 18.78 17.60 -11.51
C TRP A 146 18.65 18.64 -10.40
N LYS A 147 17.92 19.72 -10.67
CA LYS A 147 17.60 20.81 -9.74
C LYS A 147 16.17 21.28 -9.99
N LYS A 148 15.49 21.74 -8.93
CA LYS A 148 14.17 22.39 -9.02
C LYS A 148 13.14 21.55 -9.80
N ILE A 149 13.14 20.23 -9.57
CA ILE A 149 12.09 19.36 -10.12
C ILE A 149 10.78 19.77 -9.47
N ALA A 150 9.76 19.96 -10.31
CA ALA A 150 8.38 20.13 -9.90
C ALA A 150 7.49 19.43 -10.91
N LEU A 151 6.46 18.76 -10.42
CA LEU A 151 5.50 18.00 -11.17
C LEU A 151 4.11 18.46 -10.77
N GLU A 152 3.24 18.64 -11.74
CA GLU A 152 1.84 18.97 -11.56
C GLU A 152 0.97 17.85 -12.13
N ILE A 153 -0.01 17.38 -11.36
CA ILE A 153 -0.97 16.37 -11.80
C ILE A 153 -2.27 17.06 -12.22
N HIS A 154 -2.70 16.81 -13.45
CA HIS A 154 -3.93 17.32 -14.01
C HIS A 154 -4.80 16.15 -14.54
N PRO A 155 -6.12 16.32 -14.71
CA PRO A 155 -6.97 15.28 -15.26
C PRO A 155 -6.53 14.78 -16.65
N GLU A 156 -5.89 15.63 -17.46
CA GLU A 156 -5.36 15.26 -18.78
C GLU A 156 -4.01 14.53 -18.74
N GLY A 157 -3.31 14.52 -17.61
CA GLY A 157 -1.95 14.00 -17.54
C GLY A 157 -1.08 14.76 -16.54
N LEU A 158 0.22 14.73 -16.79
CA LEU A 158 1.25 15.22 -15.90
C LEU A 158 2.09 16.27 -16.60
N LYS A 159 2.32 17.39 -15.92
CA LYS A 159 3.23 18.44 -16.38
C LYS A 159 4.42 18.53 -15.44
N GLY A 160 5.59 18.18 -15.95
CA GLY A 160 6.84 18.21 -15.20
C GLY A 160 7.74 19.35 -15.66
N ARG A 161 8.54 19.89 -14.75
CA ARG A 161 9.65 20.76 -15.09
C ARG A 161 10.84 20.49 -14.18
N GLY A 162 12.05 20.68 -14.70
CA GLY A 162 13.26 20.56 -13.91
C GLY A 162 14.49 21.08 -14.66
N VAL A 163 15.53 21.43 -13.92
CA VAL A 163 16.81 21.85 -14.48
C VAL A 163 17.78 20.68 -14.44
N TYR A 164 18.13 20.14 -15.60
CA TYR A 164 19.09 19.06 -15.76
C TYR A 164 20.50 19.60 -16.04
N LEU A 165 21.47 19.20 -15.22
CA LEU A 165 22.90 19.47 -15.36
C LEU A 165 23.55 18.41 -16.25
N ALA A 166 23.63 18.72 -17.54
CA ALA A 166 24.36 17.90 -18.49
C ALA A 166 25.85 18.27 -18.51
N LYS A 167 26.72 17.26 -18.43
CA LYS A 167 28.14 17.39 -18.73
C LYS A 167 28.37 16.99 -20.18
N VAL A 168 28.76 17.95 -21.02
CA VAL A 168 29.08 17.74 -22.43
C VAL A 168 30.53 18.17 -22.65
N LEU A 169 31.40 17.22 -22.96
CA LEU A 169 32.85 17.42 -23.04
C LEU A 169 33.39 18.09 -21.75
N PHE A 170 33.91 19.31 -21.86
CA PHE A 170 34.49 20.10 -20.76
C PHE A 170 33.54 21.16 -20.20
N VAL A 171 32.26 21.18 -20.59
CA VAL A 171 31.28 22.20 -20.19
C VAL A 171 30.09 21.57 -19.46
N THR A 172 29.65 22.22 -18.39
CA THR A 172 28.40 21.90 -17.70
C THR A 172 27.31 22.84 -18.20
N LEU A 173 26.19 22.27 -18.64
CA LEU A 173 25.04 23.01 -19.16
C LEU A 173 23.84 22.79 -18.24
N ASP A 174 23.24 23.89 -17.81
CA ASP A 174 21.92 23.88 -17.19
C ASP A 174 20.85 23.89 -18.29
N ILE A 175 20.05 22.83 -18.32
CA ILE A 175 19.01 22.60 -19.34
C ILE A 175 17.67 22.59 -18.62
N LEU A 176 16.80 23.54 -18.95
CA LEU A 176 15.42 23.46 -18.50
C LEU A 176 14.71 22.42 -19.36
N ILE A 177 14.20 21.39 -18.70
CA ILE A 177 13.39 20.34 -19.30
C ILE A 177 11.97 20.52 -18.77
N GLU A 178 11.02 20.68 -19.69
CA GLU A 178 9.59 20.66 -19.41
C GLU A 178 9.00 19.43 -20.10
N VAL A 179 8.12 18.73 -19.42
CA VAL A 179 7.50 17.48 -19.87
C VAL A 179 5.99 17.62 -19.76
N ASP A 180 5.28 17.22 -20.80
CA ASP A 180 3.83 16.97 -20.77
C ASP A 180 3.63 15.50 -21.14
N SER A 181 2.86 14.75 -20.35
CA SER A 181 2.79 13.29 -20.51
C SER A 181 1.50 12.73 -19.95
N GLU A 182 0.94 11.74 -20.65
CA GLU A 182 0.01 10.81 -20.02
C GLU A 182 0.76 9.90 -19.03
N LEU A 183 0.02 9.09 -18.27
CA LEU A 183 0.58 8.09 -17.37
C LEU A 183 0.18 6.68 -17.83
N GLU A 184 1.07 5.73 -17.60
CA GLU A 184 0.79 4.31 -17.84
C GLU A 184 1.28 3.41 -16.72
N ILE A 185 0.65 2.24 -16.60
CA ILE A 185 1.07 1.17 -15.71
C ILE A 185 1.91 0.19 -16.53
N ILE A 186 3.17 0.01 -16.14
CA ILE A 186 4.06 -1.00 -16.71
C ILE A 186 4.17 -2.19 -15.77
N LYS A 187 4.13 -3.40 -16.34
CA LYS A 187 4.19 -4.69 -15.62
C LYS A 187 3.19 -4.79 -14.45
N ASN A 188 2.06 -4.09 -14.54
CA ASN A 188 1.01 -4.04 -13.53
C ASN A 188 1.46 -3.51 -12.14
N ARG A 189 2.63 -2.86 -12.02
CA ARG A 189 3.20 -2.45 -10.71
C ARG A 189 3.97 -1.14 -10.72
N GLU A 190 4.31 -0.60 -11.88
CA GLU A 190 5.13 0.60 -11.99
C GLU A 190 4.33 1.72 -12.68
N LEU A 191 4.40 2.94 -12.15
CA LEU A 191 3.81 4.14 -12.77
C LEU A 191 4.85 4.85 -13.63
N TRP A 192 4.56 5.01 -14.93
CA TRP A 192 5.47 5.57 -15.92
C TRP A 192 4.86 6.77 -16.63
N LEU A 193 5.75 7.63 -17.15
CA LEU A 193 5.40 8.65 -18.12
C LEU A 193 5.17 7.97 -19.48
N LYS A 194 3.97 8.11 -20.03
CA LYS A 194 3.58 7.57 -21.34
C LYS A 194 3.75 8.63 -22.43
N ASP A 195 4.54 8.30 -23.45
CA ASP A 195 4.77 9.13 -24.64
C ASP A 195 5.07 10.61 -24.32
N PRO A 196 6.07 10.93 -23.47
CA PRO A 196 6.28 12.28 -22.97
C PRO A 196 6.67 13.27 -24.08
N GLU A 197 5.92 14.36 -24.21
CA GLU A 197 6.30 15.53 -24.98
C GLU A 197 7.30 16.37 -24.20
N VAL A 198 8.53 16.49 -24.70
CA VAL A 198 9.59 17.22 -24.02
C VAL A 198 9.91 18.53 -24.72
N ARG A 199 9.90 19.62 -23.95
CA ARG A 199 10.35 20.95 -24.38
C ARG A 199 11.64 21.31 -23.64
N ILE A 200 12.62 21.78 -24.40
CA ILE A 200 13.92 22.18 -23.89
C ILE A 200 14.22 23.61 -24.30
N ASN A 201 14.86 24.36 -23.40
CA ASN A 201 15.23 25.76 -23.68
C ASN A 201 16.42 25.92 -24.64
N ARG A 202 17.02 24.83 -25.14
CA ARG A 202 18.17 24.84 -26.07
C ARG A 202 17.87 24.00 -27.31
N LEU A 203 17.90 24.62 -28.49
CA LEU A 203 17.53 23.99 -29.76
C LEU A 203 18.53 22.91 -30.26
N ASP A 204 19.78 22.92 -29.79
CA ASP A 204 20.87 22.11 -30.35
C ASP A 204 21.32 20.92 -29.46
N LEU A 205 20.47 20.43 -28.55
CA LEU A 205 20.83 19.27 -27.72
C LEU A 205 20.52 17.95 -28.42
N PRO A 206 21.45 16.96 -28.39
CA PRO A 206 21.16 15.63 -28.90
C PRO A 206 20.05 14.92 -28.10
N ASP A 207 19.16 14.20 -28.79
CA ASP A 207 18.02 13.47 -28.20
C ASP A 207 18.42 12.52 -27.06
N TYR A 208 19.64 11.96 -27.10
CA TYR A 208 20.13 11.06 -26.05
C TYR A 208 20.21 11.73 -24.68
N ILE A 209 20.41 13.06 -24.61
CA ILE A 209 20.44 13.81 -23.34
C ILE A 209 19.07 13.78 -22.69
N THR A 210 18.02 14.06 -23.49
CA THR A 210 16.63 14.04 -23.06
C THR A 210 16.22 12.65 -22.59
N TRP A 211 16.52 11.61 -23.38
CA TRP A 211 16.23 10.22 -23.01
C TRP A 211 16.94 9.81 -21.71
N LYS A 212 18.22 10.19 -21.57
CA LYS A 212 19.00 9.90 -20.35
C LYS A 212 18.42 10.62 -19.12
N ALA A 213 17.92 11.84 -19.28
CA ALA A 213 17.30 12.61 -18.21
C ALA A 213 15.98 11.96 -17.77
N LEU A 214 15.09 11.65 -18.73
CA LEU A 214 13.82 10.97 -18.43
C LEU A 214 14.03 9.60 -17.78
N LYS A 215 15.00 8.81 -18.24
CA LYS A 215 15.29 7.48 -17.67
C LYS A 215 15.70 7.55 -16.18
N GLN A 216 16.24 8.67 -15.72
CA GLN A 216 16.67 8.81 -14.30
C GLN A 216 15.50 9.03 -13.35
N ILE A 217 14.39 9.59 -13.83
CA ILE A 217 13.21 9.89 -13.01
C ILE A 217 12.14 8.81 -13.11
N GLN A 218 12.30 7.84 -14.02
CA GLN A 218 11.36 6.74 -14.23
C GLN A 218 11.84 5.44 -13.56
N PRO A 219 10.92 4.61 -13.03
CA PRO A 219 9.49 4.88 -12.88
C PRO A 219 9.22 6.00 -11.87
N LEU A 220 8.08 6.68 -12.01
CA LEU A 220 7.63 7.68 -11.04
C LEU A 220 7.29 7.03 -9.70
N LEU A 221 6.72 5.83 -9.72
CA LEU A 221 6.42 5.01 -8.55
C LEU A 221 6.68 3.54 -8.89
N ASP A 222 7.42 2.83 -8.03
CA ASP A 222 7.70 1.40 -8.17
C ASP A 222 7.08 0.60 -7.00
N LEU A 223 5.99 -0.12 -7.28
CA LEU A 223 5.33 -0.98 -6.30
C LEU A 223 5.90 -2.41 -6.26
N ASN A 224 7.04 -2.70 -6.89
CA ASN A 224 7.72 -3.99 -6.73
C ASN A 224 8.21 -4.22 -5.28
N ARG A 225 8.32 -3.15 -4.48
CA ARG A 225 8.65 -3.23 -3.04
C ARG A 225 7.48 -3.63 -2.15
N VAL A 226 6.27 -3.64 -2.67
CA VAL A 226 5.09 -4.13 -1.95
C VAL A 226 5.23 -5.65 -1.75
N PRO A 227 5.21 -6.16 -0.50
CA PRO A 227 5.58 -7.54 -0.17
C PRO A 227 4.48 -8.57 -0.45
N PHE A 228 3.71 -8.37 -1.52
CA PHE A 228 2.66 -9.29 -1.97
C PHE A 228 2.42 -9.15 -3.48
N PRO A 229 1.77 -10.16 -4.10
CA PRO A 229 1.36 -10.08 -5.50
C PRO A 229 0.36 -8.94 -5.73
N LEU A 230 0.66 -8.06 -6.69
CA LEU A 230 -0.16 -6.90 -7.06
C LEU A 230 -0.29 -6.81 -8.58
N ASN A 231 -1.50 -6.53 -9.05
CA ASN A 231 -1.82 -6.39 -10.48
C ASN A 231 -2.67 -5.14 -10.75
N LEU A 232 -2.05 -3.96 -10.74
CA LEU A 232 -2.71 -2.71 -11.09
C LEU A 232 -3.24 -2.74 -12.53
N HIS A 233 -4.35 -2.05 -12.76
CA HIS A 233 -5.07 -2.04 -14.02
C HIS A 233 -5.42 -0.63 -14.50
N SER A 234 -5.80 0.26 -13.58
CA SER A 234 -6.34 1.58 -13.90
C SER A 234 -5.56 2.68 -13.21
N ILE A 235 -5.51 3.83 -13.89
CA ILE A 235 -5.04 5.11 -13.40
C ILE A 235 -6.20 6.09 -13.56
N GLU A 236 -6.59 6.75 -12.48
CA GLU A 236 -7.54 7.86 -12.52
C GLU A 236 -6.83 9.12 -12.04
N LEU A 237 -6.88 10.17 -12.85
CA LEU A 237 -6.24 11.44 -12.55
C LEU A 237 -7.26 12.49 -12.17
N GLN A 238 -6.95 13.20 -11.10
CA GLN A 238 -7.64 14.41 -10.69
C GLN A 238 -6.61 15.49 -10.44
N LYS A 239 -7.06 16.74 -10.36
CA LYS A 239 -6.14 17.84 -10.09
C LYS A 239 -5.39 17.59 -8.77
N GLY A 240 -4.07 17.51 -8.84
CA GLY A 240 -3.18 17.31 -7.71
C GLY A 240 -3.08 15.89 -7.15
N ALA A 241 -3.70 14.87 -7.79
CA ALA A 241 -3.59 13.49 -7.30
C ALA A 241 -3.86 12.43 -8.38
N ALA A 242 -3.28 11.25 -8.16
CA ALA A 242 -3.53 10.06 -8.97
C ALA A 242 -4.05 8.92 -8.08
N THR A 243 -4.95 8.13 -8.65
CA THR A 243 -5.48 6.91 -8.03
C THR A 243 -5.12 5.72 -8.91
N LEU A 244 -4.42 4.75 -8.33
CA LEU A 244 -4.03 3.50 -8.99
C LEU A 244 -4.84 2.37 -8.41
N SER A 245 -5.41 1.51 -9.25
CA SER A 245 -6.27 0.43 -8.75
C SER A 245 -6.19 -0.84 -9.57
N THR A 246 -6.50 -1.95 -8.93
CA THR A 246 -6.88 -3.20 -9.60
C THR A 246 -8.27 -3.03 -10.24
N ARG A 247 -8.65 -3.93 -11.15
CA ARG A 247 -9.98 -3.93 -11.82
C ARG A 247 -11.16 -3.84 -10.87
N LEU A 248 -11.05 -4.54 -9.74
CA LEU A 248 -12.03 -4.49 -8.67
C LEU A 248 -11.40 -3.79 -7.47
N LEU A 249 -12.18 -2.95 -6.80
CA LEU A 249 -11.71 -2.24 -5.63
C LEU A 249 -11.76 -3.13 -4.38
N PRO A 250 -10.80 -2.97 -3.44
CA PRO A 250 -10.86 -3.66 -2.16
C PRO A 250 -12.10 -3.19 -1.40
N LYS A 251 -12.83 -4.16 -0.82
CA LYS A 251 -13.98 -3.88 0.05
C LYS A 251 -13.66 -4.38 1.46
N PRO A 252 -14.06 -3.66 2.52
CA PRO A 252 -13.90 -4.15 3.88
C PRO A 252 -14.52 -5.55 4.08
N ILE A 253 -13.95 -6.32 5.00
CA ILE A 253 -14.52 -7.59 5.44
C ILE A 253 -15.62 -7.28 6.47
N PRO A 254 -16.88 -7.65 6.24
CA PRO A 254 -17.93 -7.55 7.24
C PRO A 254 -17.65 -8.50 8.41
N ASP A 255 -17.87 -8.04 9.64
CA ASP A 255 -17.79 -8.85 10.86
C ASP A 255 -16.44 -9.56 11.09
N GLY A 256 -15.35 -9.01 10.56
CA GLY A 256 -13.99 -9.52 10.77
C GLY A 256 -13.35 -9.06 12.08
N ILE A 257 -12.26 -9.72 12.47
CA ILE A 257 -11.43 -9.36 13.61
C ILE A 257 -10.51 -8.22 13.18
N SER A 258 -10.51 -7.08 13.88
CA SER A 258 -9.76 -5.90 13.47
C SER A 258 -8.62 -5.55 14.42
N TYR A 259 -7.50 -5.15 13.84
CA TYR A 259 -6.31 -4.68 14.52
C TYR A 259 -5.99 -3.29 13.95
N SER A 260 -5.98 -2.28 14.82
CA SER A 260 -5.75 -0.89 14.43
C SER A 260 -4.47 -0.37 15.04
N TYR A 261 -3.69 0.37 14.26
CA TYR A 261 -2.44 0.99 14.64
C TYR A 261 -2.45 2.48 14.32
N LYS A 262 -1.83 3.26 15.19
CA LYS A 262 -1.53 4.68 14.96
C LYS A 262 -0.10 5.01 15.39
N ALA A 263 0.66 5.66 14.52
CA ALA A 263 1.97 6.21 14.84
C ALA A 263 1.85 7.29 15.95
N GLU A 264 2.88 7.41 16.78
CA GLU A 264 2.96 8.43 17.84
C GLU A 264 3.19 9.85 17.31
#